data_AF-A0A3M1JT73-F1
#
_entry.id   AF-A0A3M1JT73-F1
#
_cell.length_a   1.000
_cell.length_b   1.000
_cell.length_c   1.000
_cell.angle_alpha   90.00
_cell.angle_beta   90.00
_cell.angle_gamma   90.00
#
_symmetry.space_group_name_H-M   'P 1'
#
loop_
_entity.id
_entity.type
_entity.pdbx_description
1 polymer ?
#
loop_
_entity_poly.entity_id
_entity_poly.type
_entity_poly.pdbx_seq_one_letter_code
_entity_poly.pdbx_strand_id
1 'polypeptide(L)'
;MTQTATKSIAELAQASKAWPFEEARRLVKRLERLPQPPDVVLFETGYGPSGLPHIGTFGEVARTTMVRHAFNVLTENAWTTRLICFSDDMDGLRKVPDNVPNQEMLAEHLDKPLTAVPDPFGTHDSFGAHNNARLHAFLDTFGFDYEFYSATQCYKSGRFDETLLKILANYDRVMEVILPTL
;
A
#
# COMPACT_ATOMS: atom_id res chain seq x y z
N MET A 1 21.21 -21.08 42.85
CA MET A 1 20.68 -21.20 41.48
C MET A 1 19.89 -19.94 41.19
N THR A 2 20.49 -18.97 40.51
CA THR A 2 19.81 -17.73 40.13
C THR A 2 18.90 -18.07 38.95
N GLN A 3 17.60 -18.08 39.20
CA GLN A 3 16.58 -18.29 38.18
C GLN A 3 16.56 -17.03 37.31
N THR A 4 17.20 -17.06 36.15
CA THR A 4 17.16 -15.95 35.19
C THR A 4 15.72 -15.86 34.69
N ALA A 5 14.97 -14.84 35.12
CA ALA A 5 13.62 -14.61 34.63
C ALA A 5 13.67 -14.47 33.10
N THR A 6 13.01 -15.39 32.39
CA THR A 6 12.87 -15.32 30.94
C THR A 6 12.01 -14.10 30.62
N LYS A 7 12.60 -13.09 29.98
CA LYS A 7 11.88 -11.90 29.55
C LYS A 7 10.76 -12.28 28.59
N SER A 8 9.60 -11.64 28.71
CA SER A 8 8.51 -11.84 27.76
C SER A 8 8.91 -11.32 26.37
N ILE A 9 8.25 -11.81 25.32
CA ILE A 9 8.48 -11.31 23.95
C ILE A 9 8.20 -9.80 23.87
N ALA A 10 7.18 -9.32 24.59
CA ALA A 10 6.85 -7.89 24.66
C ALA A 10 7.98 -7.07 25.32
N GLU A 11 8.58 -7.57 26.41
CA GLU A 11 9.72 -6.91 27.06
C GLU A 11 10.95 -6.85 26.16
N LEU A 12 11.23 -7.93 25.42
CA LEU A 12 12.33 -7.97 24.44
C LEU A 12 12.06 -7.01 23.27
N ALA A 13 10.82 -6.95 22.79
CA ALA A 13 10.39 -6.03 21.75
C ALA A 13 10.55 -4.55 22.16
N GLN A 14 10.17 -4.22 23.39
CA GLN A 14 10.31 -2.86 23.92
C GLN A 14 11.78 -2.40 23.94
N ALA A 15 12.70 -3.29 24.28
CA ALA A 15 14.13 -3.01 24.29
C ALA A 15 14.83 -3.13 22.92
N SER A 16 14.15 -3.69 21.91
CA SER A 16 14.74 -3.94 20.59
C SER A 16 15.07 -2.65 19.84
N LYS A 17 16.30 -2.57 19.32
CA LYS A 17 16.81 -1.49 18.46
C LYS A 17 16.63 -1.77 16.97
N ALA A 18 15.93 -2.85 16.61
CA ALA A 18 15.61 -3.09 15.21
C ALA A 18 14.63 -2.01 14.71
N TRP A 19 14.88 -1.50 13.51
CA TRP A 19 14.13 -0.37 12.94
C TRP A 19 12.59 -0.56 12.93
N PRO A 20 11.99 -1.76 12.73
CA PRO A 20 10.54 -1.89 12.75
C PRO A 20 9.93 -1.57 14.13
N PHE A 21 10.65 -1.92 15.20
CA PHE A 21 10.23 -1.61 16.57
C PHE A 21 10.39 -0.13 16.90
N GLU A 22 11.36 0.56 16.28
CA GLU A 22 11.48 2.02 16.42
C GLU A 22 10.29 2.74 15.77
N GLU A 23 9.91 2.37 14.55
CA GLU A 23 8.74 2.95 13.88
C GLU A 23 7.43 2.58 14.58
N ALA A 24 7.29 1.32 15.02
CA ALA A 24 6.13 0.88 15.77
C ALA A 24 5.96 1.63 17.11
N ARG A 25 7.04 1.90 17.85
CA ARG A 25 6.98 2.75 19.07
C ARG A 25 6.54 4.18 18.76
N ARG A 26 6.94 4.76 17.63
CA ARG A 26 6.47 6.09 17.20
C ARG A 26 4.97 6.06 16.92
N LEU A 27 4.47 4.99 16.30
CA LEU A 27 3.05 4.79 16.06
C LEU A 27 2.25 4.67 17.37
N VAL A 28 2.70 3.84 18.32
CA VAL A 28 2.06 3.72 19.65
C VAL A 28 1.97 5.09 20.33
N LYS A 29 3.08 5.82 20.42
CA LYS A 29 3.11 7.18 21.01
C LYS A 29 2.17 8.16 20.31
N ARG A 30 1.98 8.02 18.99
CA ARG A 30 1.04 8.85 18.23
C ARG A 30 -0.40 8.50 18.59
N LEU A 31 -0.74 7.22 18.65
CA LEU A 31 -2.09 6.76 19.00
C LEU A 31 -2.50 7.19 20.42
N GLU A 32 -1.59 7.10 21.40
CA GLU A 32 -1.82 7.56 22.78
C GLU A 32 -2.12 9.05 22.89
N ARG A 33 -1.69 9.85 21.91
CA ARG A 33 -1.92 11.31 21.86
C ARG A 33 -3.21 11.69 21.12
N LEU A 34 -3.85 10.74 20.44
CA LEU A 34 -5.10 11.03 19.75
C LEU A 34 -6.22 11.20 20.78
N PRO A 35 -7.03 12.26 20.69
CA PRO A 35 -8.19 12.44 21.57
C PRO A 35 -9.19 11.27 21.48
N GLN A 36 -9.27 10.65 20.29
CA GLN A 36 -10.07 9.47 20.01
C GLN A 36 -9.24 8.51 19.16
N PRO A 37 -8.62 7.49 19.77
CA PRO A 37 -7.93 6.43 19.03
C PRO A 37 -8.90 5.66 18.14
N PRO A 38 -8.48 5.22 16.94
CA PRO A 38 -9.33 4.43 16.06
C PRO A 38 -9.49 2.99 16.58
N ASP A 39 -10.62 2.36 16.27
CA ASP A 39 -10.84 0.94 16.52
C ASP A 39 -9.89 0.04 15.69
N VAL A 40 -9.48 0.54 14.52
CA VAL A 40 -8.58 -0.16 13.60
C VAL A 40 -7.42 0.73 13.19
N VAL A 41 -6.20 0.22 13.35
CA VAL A 41 -4.99 0.87 12.85
C VAL A 41 -4.69 0.34 11.45
N LEU A 42 -4.83 1.22 10.47
CA LEU A 42 -4.63 0.90 9.06
C LEU A 42 -3.17 1.10 8.66
N PHE A 43 -2.58 0.04 8.10
CA PHE A 43 -1.31 0.09 7.39
C PHE A 43 -1.62 0.04 5.89
N GLU A 44 -0.80 0.70 5.08
CA GLU A 44 -1.06 0.82 3.64
C GLU A 44 0.25 0.73 2.85
N THR A 45 0.14 0.18 1.65
CA THR A 45 1.19 0.03 0.63
C THR A 45 0.59 0.36 -0.73
N GLY A 46 1.43 0.77 -1.67
CA GLY A 46 1.03 1.13 -3.03
C GLY A 46 1.65 0.21 -4.08
N TYR A 47 0.98 0.12 -5.23
CA TYR A 47 1.49 -0.52 -6.42
C TYR A 47 0.98 0.18 -7.67
N GLY A 48 1.89 0.64 -8.52
CA GLY A 48 1.55 1.10 -9.88
C GLY A 48 1.59 -0.07 -10.85
N PRO A 49 0.45 -0.57 -11.36
CA PRO A 49 0.40 -1.78 -12.19
C PRO A 49 0.75 -1.48 -13.66
N SER A 50 1.70 -0.57 -13.91
CA SER A 50 2.22 -0.26 -15.25
C SER A 50 3.35 -1.21 -15.69
N GLY A 51 3.75 -2.12 -14.81
CA GLY A 51 4.75 -3.15 -15.07
C GLY A 51 4.65 -4.28 -14.04
N LEU A 52 5.34 -5.39 -14.31
CA LEU A 52 5.29 -6.57 -13.44
C LEU A 52 5.79 -6.27 -12.01
N PRO A 53 5.21 -6.91 -10.97
CA PRO A 53 5.72 -6.79 -9.62
C PRO A 53 7.17 -7.29 -9.54
N HIS A 54 8.00 -6.59 -8.78
CA HIS A 54 9.42 -6.91 -8.63
C HIS A 54 9.85 -6.86 -7.16
N ILE A 55 11.13 -7.11 -6.89
CA ILE A 55 11.67 -7.13 -5.51
C ILE A 55 11.44 -5.80 -4.75
N GLY A 56 11.25 -4.70 -5.46
CA GLY A 56 10.89 -3.41 -4.87
C GLY A 56 9.47 -3.41 -4.30
N THR A 57 8.50 -3.90 -5.10
CA THR A 57 7.11 -4.14 -4.69
C THR A 57 7.06 -5.06 -3.46
N PHE A 58 7.83 -6.15 -3.48
CA PHE A 58 7.98 -7.02 -2.31
C PHE A 58 8.49 -6.25 -1.09
N GLY A 59 9.57 -5.50 -1.27
CA GLY A 59 10.20 -4.76 -0.19
C GLY A 59 9.24 -3.76 0.45
N GLU A 60 8.37 -3.13 -0.32
CA GLU A 60 7.34 -2.24 0.21
C GLU A 60 6.35 -2.97 1.13
N VAL A 61 5.74 -4.06 0.65
CA VAL A 61 4.79 -4.85 1.45
C VAL A 61 5.47 -5.51 2.65
N ALA A 62 6.67 -6.05 2.47
CA ALA A 62 7.43 -6.69 3.52
C ALA A 62 7.80 -5.72 4.65
N ARG A 63 8.31 -4.52 4.32
CA ARG A 63 8.68 -3.52 5.33
C ARG A 63 7.47 -3.06 6.12
N THR A 64 6.35 -2.77 5.46
CA THR A 64 5.12 -2.37 6.15
C THR A 64 4.60 -3.50 7.04
N THR A 65 4.66 -4.75 6.58
CA THR A 65 4.31 -5.94 7.37
C THR A 65 5.22 -6.10 8.60
N MET A 66 6.53 -5.85 8.48
CA MET A 66 7.47 -5.89 9.61
C MET A 66 7.09 -4.86 10.68
N VAL A 67 6.71 -3.64 10.28
CA VAL A 67 6.26 -2.60 11.22
C VAL A 67 4.92 -2.96 11.85
N ARG A 68 3.94 -3.46 11.06
CA ARG A 68 2.65 -3.95 11.57
C ARG A 68 2.84 -5.07 12.60
N HIS A 69 3.72 -6.02 12.32
CA HIS A 69 4.05 -7.10 13.25
C HIS A 69 4.71 -6.56 14.52
N ALA A 70 5.73 -5.70 14.40
CA ALA A 70 6.38 -5.09 15.56
C ALA A 70 5.39 -4.28 16.42
N PHE A 71 4.46 -3.58 15.79
CA PHE A 71 3.36 -2.88 16.46
C PHE A 71 2.45 -3.84 17.23
N ASN A 72 1.97 -4.91 16.60
CA ASN A 72 1.16 -5.93 17.27
C ASN A 72 1.89 -6.55 18.47
N VAL A 73 3.19 -6.82 18.35
CA VAL A 73 4.00 -7.38 19.44
C VAL A 73 4.15 -6.37 20.60
N LEU A 74 4.47 -5.11 20.31
CA LEU A 74 4.64 -4.08 21.35
C LEU A 74 3.36 -3.76 22.10
N THR A 75 2.23 -3.96 21.44
CA THR A 75 0.90 -3.64 21.95
C THR A 75 0.15 -4.86 22.47
N GLU A 76 0.77 -6.04 22.41
CA GLU A 76 0.16 -7.31 22.80
C GLU A 76 -1.20 -7.55 22.09
N ASN A 77 -1.30 -7.12 20.83
CA ASN A 77 -2.51 -7.15 20.00
C ASN A 77 -3.70 -6.37 20.60
N ALA A 78 -3.46 -5.33 21.40
CA ALA A 78 -4.52 -4.47 21.94
C ALA A 78 -5.32 -3.71 20.86
N TRP A 79 -4.78 -3.59 19.64
CA TRP A 79 -5.45 -2.98 18.49
C TRP A 79 -5.68 -3.98 17.37
N THR A 80 -6.82 -3.86 16.70
CA THR A 80 -7.03 -4.52 15.40
C THR A 80 -6.23 -3.79 14.34
N THR A 81 -5.51 -4.53 13.50
CA THR A 81 -4.72 -3.98 12.39
C THR A 81 -5.11 -4.56 11.05
N ARG A 82 -5.15 -3.72 10.02
CA ARG A 82 -5.37 -4.11 8.62
C ARG A 82 -4.20 -3.62 7.76
N LEU A 83 -3.92 -4.32 6.68
CA LEU A 83 -2.94 -3.90 5.67
C LEU A 83 -3.66 -3.77 4.33
N ILE A 84 -3.72 -2.57 3.77
CA ILE A 84 -4.20 -2.35 2.41
C ILE A 84 -3.02 -2.38 1.45
N CYS A 85 -3.17 -3.15 0.37
CA CYS A 85 -2.37 -3.02 -0.84
C CYS A 85 -3.20 -2.30 -1.89
N PHE A 86 -2.91 -1.02 -2.09
CA PHE A 86 -3.64 -0.15 -3.00
C PHE A 86 -2.98 -0.17 -4.37
N SER A 87 -3.75 -0.50 -5.40
CA SER A 87 -3.29 -0.49 -6.78
C SER A 87 -3.76 0.78 -7.48
N ASP A 88 -2.80 1.58 -7.94
CA ASP A 88 -3.04 2.80 -8.74
C ASP A 88 -3.38 2.44 -10.20
N ASP A 89 -4.26 1.46 -10.41
CA ASP A 89 -4.62 0.92 -11.72
C ASP A 89 -5.44 1.87 -12.61
N MET A 90 -5.78 3.05 -12.09
CA MET A 90 -6.40 4.14 -12.84
C MET A 90 -5.36 5.10 -13.44
N ASP A 91 -4.08 4.98 -13.07
CA ASP A 91 -3.00 5.77 -13.67
C ASP A 91 -2.92 5.54 -15.18
N GLY A 92 -2.54 6.59 -15.90
CA GLY A 92 -2.32 6.52 -17.35
C GLY A 92 -1.07 5.70 -17.70
N LEU A 93 -1.14 4.94 -18.79
CA LEU A 93 0.04 4.31 -19.40
C LEU A 93 0.95 5.39 -20.00
N ARG A 94 1.93 5.88 -19.22
CA ARG A 94 2.82 6.99 -19.64
C ARG A 94 3.87 6.59 -20.66
N LYS A 95 4.25 5.31 -20.68
CA LYS A 95 5.23 4.74 -21.61
C LYS A 95 4.95 3.26 -21.82
N VAL A 96 5.30 2.75 -23.00
CA VAL A 96 5.26 1.32 -23.28
C VAL A 96 6.46 0.64 -22.61
N PRO A 97 6.27 -0.41 -21.81
CA PRO A 97 7.40 -1.16 -21.25
C PRO A 97 8.12 -1.99 -22.32
N ASP A 98 9.45 -1.99 -22.30
CA ASP A 98 10.25 -2.73 -23.30
C ASP A 98 10.22 -4.25 -23.09
N ASN A 99 9.74 -4.70 -21.93
CA ASN A 99 9.75 -6.09 -21.49
C ASN A 99 8.40 -6.81 -21.64
N VAL A 100 7.46 -6.25 -22.41
CA VAL A 100 6.15 -6.86 -22.69
C VAL A 100 5.95 -7.09 -24.19
N PRO A 101 5.14 -8.09 -24.58
CA PRO A 101 4.78 -8.30 -25.98
C PRO A 101 3.83 -7.20 -26.48
N ASN A 102 3.55 -7.20 -27.80
CA ASN A 102 2.54 -6.33 -28.42
C ASN A 102 2.73 -4.83 -28.15
N GLN A 103 3.98 -4.35 -28.18
CA GLN A 103 4.33 -2.96 -27.86
C GLN A 103 3.68 -1.94 -28.80
N GLU A 104 3.54 -2.26 -30.09
CA GLU A 104 2.84 -1.40 -31.07
C GLU A 104 1.38 -1.17 -30.67
N MET A 105 0.67 -2.22 -30.26
CA MET A 105 -0.69 -2.11 -29.74
C MET A 105 -0.73 -1.24 -28.48
N LEU A 106 0.20 -1.44 -27.54
CA LEU A 106 0.23 -0.63 -26.31
C LEU A 106 0.47 0.86 -26.59
N ALA A 107 1.24 1.20 -27.63
CA ALA A 107 1.50 2.59 -28.02
C ALA A 107 0.21 3.33 -28.44
N GLU A 108 -0.77 2.62 -29.01
CA GLU A 108 -2.10 3.19 -29.36
C GLU A 108 -2.98 3.48 -28.13
N HIS A 109 -2.54 3.05 -26.95
CA HIS A 109 -3.26 3.17 -25.69
C HIS A 109 -2.50 3.99 -24.63
N LEU A 110 -1.49 4.76 -25.03
CA LEU A 110 -0.84 5.73 -24.14
C LEU A 110 -1.85 6.70 -23.51
N ASP A 111 -1.54 7.14 -22.29
CA ASP A 111 -2.34 8.04 -21.43
C ASP A 111 -3.72 7.50 -21.01
N LYS A 112 -4.15 6.34 -21.51
CA LYS A 112 -5.36 5.66 -21.04
C LYS A 112 -5.09 5.00 -19.68
N PRO A 113 -6.09 4.92 -18.77
CA PRO A 113 -5.98 4.17 -17.54
C PRO A 113 -5.52 2.73 -17.79
N LEU A 114 -4.67 2.18 -16.93
CA LEU A 114 -4.18 0.80 -17.07
C LEU A 114 -5.31 -0.25 -17.08
N THR A 115 -6.43 0.04 -16.42
CA THR A 115 -7.67 -0.76 -16.51
C THR A 115 -8.43 -0.68 -17.85
N ALA A 116 -8.02 0.22 -18.75
CA ALA A 116 -8.58 0.40 -20.09
C ALA A 116 -7.59 0.08 -21.23
N VAL A 117 -6.33 -0.24 -20.90
CA VAL A 117 -5.33 -0.71 -21.86
C VAL A 117 -5.51 -2.22 -22.06
N PRO A 118 -5.58 -2.74 -23.30
CA PRO A 118 -5.68 -4.19 -23.53
C PRO A 118 -4.51 -4.97 -22.93
N ASP A 119 -4.76 -6.18 -22.43
CA ASP A 119 -3.70 -7.06 -21.92
C ASP A 119 -2.77 -7.51 -23.08
N PRO A 120 -1.48 -7.12 -23.10
CA PRO A 120 -0.56 -7.56 -24.14
C PRO A 120 -0.31 -9.07 -24.10
N PHE A 121 -0.65 -9.76 -23.00
CA PHE A 121 -0.50 -11.21 -22.87
C PHE A 121 -1.76 -12.00 -23.24
N GLY A 122 -2.92 -11.34 -23.42
CA GLY A 122 -4.18 -11.97 -23.81
C GLY A 122 -4.81 -12.89 -22.75
N THR A 123 -4.52 -12.66 -21.48
CA THR A 123 -4.93 -13.52 -20.35
C THR A 123 -5.96 -12.88 -19.41
N HIS A 124 -6.05 -11.56 -19.40
CA HIS A 124 -6.94 -10.78 -18.54
C HIS A 124 -7.63 -9.67 -19.34
N ASP A 125 -8.62 -9.02 -18.75
CA ASP A 125 -9.43 -7.98 -19.40
C ASP A 125 -8.63 -6.72 -19.78
N SER A 126 -7.53 -6.46 -19.08
CA SER A 126 -6.68 -5.28 -19.30
C SER A 126 -5.25 -5.51 -18.83
N PHE A 127 -4.33 -4.63 -19.24
CA PHE A 127 -2.94 -4.64 -18.78
C PHE A 127 -2.83 -4.44 -17.26
N GLY A 128 -3.61 -3.50 -16.70
CA GLY A 128 -3.73 -3.32 -15.26
C GLY A 128 -4.27 -4.56 -14.54
N ALA A 129 -5.29 -5.23 -15.11
CA ALA A 129 -5.82 -6.48 -14.55
C ALA A 129 -4.80 -7.61 -14.55
N HIS A 130 -4.02 -7.76 -15.64
CA HIS A 130 -2.91 -8.72 -15.69
C HIS A 130 -1.90 -8.48 -14.57
N ASN A 131 -1.43 -7.24 -14.44
CA ASN A 131 -0.40 -6.89 -13.46
C ASN A 131 -0.92 -7.01 -12.02
N ASN A 132 -2.18 -6.69 -11.77
CA ASN A 132 -2.82 -6.93 -10.47
C ASN A 132 -2.94 -8.42 -10.15
N ALA A 133 -3.30 -9.27 -11.11
CA ALA A 133 -3.32 -10.72 -10.91
C ALA A 133 -1.91 -11.27 -10.60
N ARG A 134 -0.87 -10.72 -11.25
CA ARG A 134 0.53 -11.04 -10.92
C ARG A 134 0.91 -10.59 -9.51
N LEU A 135 0.48 -9.40 -9.09
CA LEU A 135 0.68 -8.92 -7.72
C LEU A 135 0.03 -9.87 -6.72
N HIS A 136 -1.23 -10.24 -6.91
CA HIS A 136 -1.94 -11.16 -6.03
C HIS A 136 -1.19 -12.48 -5.88
N ALA A 137 -0.92 -13.15 -7.01
CA ALA A 137 -0.19 -14.43 -6.98
C ALA A 137 1.18 -14.29 -6.29
N PHE A 138 1.86 -13.17 -6.52
CA PHE A 138 3.14 -12.88 -5.90
C PHE A 138 3.01 -12.72 -4.37
N LEU A 139 2.10 -11.88 -3.88
CA LEU A 139 1.91 -11.65 -2.45
C LEU A 139 1.39 -12.88 -1.71
N ASP A 140 0.45 -13.60 -2.32
CA ASP A 140 -0.14 -14.82 -1.77
C ASP A 140 0.90 -15.93 -1.61
N THR A 141 1.85 -16.04 -2.57
CA THR A 141 2.97 -17.00 -2.49
C THR A 141 3.83 -16.81 -1.25
N PHE A 142 4.00 -15.57 -0.77
CA PHE A 142 4.75 -15.26 0.45
C PHE A 142 3.88 -15.24 1.71
N GLY A 143 2.57 -15.48 1.59
CA GLY A 143 1.65 -15.55 2.72
C GLY A 143 1.39 -14.20 3.39
N PHE A 144 1.44 -13.08 2.63
CA PHE A 144 1.07 -11.79 3.18
C PHE A 144 -0.44 -11.74 3.50
N ASP A 145 -0.78 -11.18 4.65
CA ASP A 145 -2.16 -10.86 5.04
C ASP A 145 -2.47 -9.41 4.66
N TYR A 146 -3.21 -9.23 3.57
CA TYR A 146 -3.53 -7.93 2.99
C TYR A 146 -4.94 -7.89 2.41
N GLU A 147 -5.45 -6.67 2.27
CA GLU A 147 -6.67 -6.35 1.54
C GLU A 147 -6.31 -5.55 0.29
N PHE A 148 -6.80 -6.00 -0.86
CA PHE A 148 -6.53 -5.32 -2.12
C PHE A 148 -7.59 -4.28 -2.44
N TYR A 149 -7.14 -3.10 -2.86
CA TYR A 149 -8.01 -2.04 -3.35
C TYR A 149 -7.55 -1.58 -4.73
N SER A 150 -8.48 -1.50 -5.67
CA SER A 150 -8.26 -0.92 -7.00
C SER A 150 -8.67 0.55 -7.00
N ALA A 151 -7.77 1.43 -7.44
CA ALA A 151 -8.08 2.85 -7.64
C ALA A 151 -9.27 3.01 -8.58
N THR A 152 -9.27 2.32 -9.71
CA THR A 152 -10.36 2.36 -10.70
C THR A 152 -11.70 2.03 -10.06
N GLN A 153 -11.77 1.00 -9.22
CA GLN A 153 -13.00 0.64 -8.51
C GLN A 153 -13.39 1.70 -7.48
N CYS A 154 -12.42 2.26 -6.74
CA CYS A 154 -12.70 3.31 -5.76
C CYS A 154 -13.26 4.57 -6.40
N TYR A 155 -12.71 4.99 -7.55
CA TYR A 155 -13.24 6.11 -8.32
C TYR A 155 -14.61 5.79 -8.92
N LYS A 156 -14.77 4.64 -9.61
CA LYS A 156 -16.04 4.28 -10.27
C LYS A 156 -17.21 4.07 -9.31
N SER A 157 -16.94 3.61 -8.09
CA SER A 157 -17.97 3.40 -7.06
C SER A 157 -18.36 4.68 -6.32
N GLY A 158 -17.66 5.80 -6.56
CA GLY A 158 -17.87 7.06 -5.84
C GLY A 158 -17.31 7.05 -4.41
N ARG A 159 -16.53 6.04 -4.02
CA ARG A 159 -15.91 5.94 -2.68
C ARG A 159 -15.07 7.18 -2.35
N PHE A 160 -14.47 7.80 -3.35
CA PHE A 160 -13.64 8.98 -3.17
C PHE A 160 -14.38 10.31 -3.33
N ASP A 161 -15.65 10.32 -3.76
CA ASP A 161 -16.36 11.54 -4.17
C ASP A 161 -16.42 12.59 -3.06
N GLU A 162 -16.74 12.19 -1.82
CA GLU A 162 -16.79 13.12 -0.68
C GLU A 162 -15.44 13.81 -0.45
N THR A 163 -14.34 13.05 -0.53
CA THR A 163 -12.99 13.58 -0.37
C THR A 163 -12.58 14.44 -1.56
N LEU A 164 -12.92 14.05 -2.79
CA LEU A 164 -12.66 14.82 -4.00
C LEU A 164 -13.35 16.19 -3.95
N LEU A 165 -14.60 16.24 -3.49
CA LEU A 165 -15.33 17.49 -3.26
C LEU A 165 -14.66 18.38 -2.20
N LYS A 166 -14.12 17.79 -1.13
CA LYS A 166 -13.36 18.54 -0.12
C LYS A 166 -12.08 19.14 -0.68
N ILE A 167 -11.34 18.39 -1.52
CA ILE A 167 -10.14 18.90 -2.19
C ILE A 167 -10.52 20.08 -3.10
N LEU A 168 -11.58 19.95 -3.90
CA LEU A 168 -12.06 21.01 -4.77
C LEU A 168 -12.49 22.26 -3.98
N ALA A 169 -13.24 22.08 -2.89
CA ALA A 169 -13.68 23.19 -2.03
C ALA A 169 -12.51 23.92 -1.34
N ASN A 170 -11.34 23.29 -1.23
CA ASN A 170 -10.14 23.85 -0.62
C ASN A 170 -9.02 24.07 -1.64
N TYR A 171 -9.35 24.18 -2.92
CA TYR A 171 -8.38 24.24 -4.02
C TYR A 171 -7.23 25.21 -3.76
N ASP A 172 -7.52 26.47 -3.41
CA ASP A 172 -6.50 27.49 -3.19
C ASP A 172 -5.54 27.11 -2.06
N ARG A 173 -6.06 26.57 -0.95
CA ARG A 173 -5.25 26.13 0.19
C ARG A 173 -4.39 24.93 -0.17
N VAL A 174 -4.89 24.04 -1.02
CA VAL A 174 -4.09 22.92 -1.54
C VAL A 174 -2.98 23.45 -2.44
N MET A 175 -3.27 24.39 -3.34
CA MET A 175 -2.27 25.02 -4.21
C MET A 175 -1.19 25.76 -3.43
N GLU A 176 -1.53 26.45 -2.36
CA GLU A 176 -0.56 27.11 -1.46
C GLU A 176 0.46 26.12 -0.87
N VAL A 177 0.05 24.87 -0.63
CA VAL A 177 0.94 23.81 -0.14
C VAL A 177 1.77 23.19 -1.27
N ILE A 178 1.19 23.02 -2.46
CA ILE A 178 1.84 22.33 -3.60
C ILE A 178 2.82 23.24 -4.35
N LEU A 179 2.46 24.50 -4.62
CA LEU A 179 3.29 25.41 -5.43
C LEU A 179 4.73 25.60 -4.91
N PRO A 180 4.99 25.66 -3.60
CA PRO A 180 6.37 25.73 -3.09
C PRO A 180 7.21 24.47 -3.30
N THR A 181 6.59 23.36 -3.71
CA THR A 181 7.26 22.06 -3.91
C THR A 181 7.60 21.77 -5.39
N LEU A 182 7.14 22.62 -6.31
CA LEU A 182 7.41 22.57 -7.75
C LEU A 182 8.60 23.46 -8.11
#